data_AF-A0A4R5B2S1-F1
#
_entry.id   AF-A0A4R5B2S1-F1
#
_cell.length_a   1.000
_cell.length_b   1.000
_cell.length_c   1.000
_cell.angle_alpha   90.00
_cell.angle_beta   90.00
_cell.angle_gamma   90.00
#
_symmetry.space_group_name_H-M   'P 1'
#
loop_
_entity.id
_entity.type
_entity.pdbx_description
1 polymer ?
#
loop_
_entity_poly.entity_id
_entity_poly.type
_entity_poly.pdbx_seq_one_letter_code
_entity_poly.pdbx_strand_id
1 'polypeptide(L)' 'MNIVVLVKQVPDTYSERKLSAADHTLDRESADAVLDEINERAVEE' A
#
# COMPACT_ATOMS: atom_id res chain seq x y z
N MET A 1 -22.12 -17.73 -6.77
CA MET A 1 -20.77 -17.47 -7.33
C MET A 1 -20.04 -16.66 -6.27
N ASN A 2 -18.86 -17.09 -5.82
CA ASN A 2 -18.07 -16.35 -4.84
C ASN A 2 -16.84 -15.80 -5.56
N ILE A 3 -16.60 -14.49 -5.43
CA ILE A 3 -15.44 -13.81 -5.99
C ILE A 3 -14.55 -13.41 -4.82
N VAL A 4 -13.26 -13.71 -4.93
CA VAL A 4 -12.24 -13.39 -3.92
C VAL A 4 -11.25 -12.42 -4.55
N VAL A 5 -11.04 -11.29 -3.88
CA VAL A 5 -10.12 -10.24 -4.31
C VAL A 5 -9.00 -10.14 -3.28
N LEU A 6 -7.76 -10.23 -3.74
CA LEU A 6 -6.59 -10.03 -2.90
C LEU A 6 -6.31 -8.53 -2.81
N VAL A 7 -6.35 -8.00 -1.59
CA VAL A 7 -6.04 -6.59 -1.33
C VAL A 7 -4.72 -6.47 -0.59
N LYS A 8 -3.98 -5.40 -0.88
CA LYS A 8 -2.73 -5.03 -0.22
C LYS A 8 -2.81 -3.57 0.22
N GLN A 9 -2.39 -3.32 1.45
CA GLN A 9 -2.15 -1.97 1.95
C GLN A 9 -0.72 -1.52 1.59
N VAL A 10 -0.62 -0.32 1.04
CA VAL A 10 0.64 0.30 0.64
C VAL A 10 0.77 1.67 1.30
N PRO A 11 1.99 2.15 1.55
CA PRO A 11 2.22 3.48 2.11
C PRO A 11 1.83 4.52 1.06
N ASP A 12 1.12 5.55 1.49
CA ASP A 12 0.58 6.58 0.60
C ASP A 12 1.65 7.12 -0.37
N THR A 13 1.31 7.15 -1.65
CA THR A 13 2.17 7.66 -2.74
C THR A 13 2.40 9.16 -2.64
N TYR A 14 1.50 9.90 -2.02
CA TYR A 14 1.61 11.35 -1.86
C TYR A 14 2.38 11.77 -0.59
N SER A 15 2.76 10.81 0.26
CA SER A 15 3.55 11.05 1.47
C SER A 15 5.07 10.98 1.22
N GLU A 16 5.87 11.60 2.11
CA GLU A 16 7.34 11.56 2.01
C GLU A 16 7.86 10.14 2.30
N ARG A 17 8.33 9.45 1.26
CA ARG A 17 8.87 8.08 1.34
C ARG A 17 10.36 8.12 1.72
N LYS A 18 10.68 7.73 2.94
CA LYS A 18 12.08 7.59 3.41
C LYS A 18 12.48 6.12 3.49
N LEU A 19 13.68 5.83 2.99
CA LEU A 19 14.32 4.53 3.18
C LEU A 19 15.16 4.59 4.44
N SER A 20 15.06 3.55 5.28
CA SER A 20 15.99 3.32 6.38
C SER A 20 17.39 3.10 5.80
N ALA A 21 18.36 3.82 6.35
CA ALA A 21 19.75 3.73 5.90
C ALA A 21 20.43 2.41 6.33
N ALA A 22 19.84 1.67 7.27
CA ALA A 22 20.43 0.46 7.84
C ALA A 22 20.12 -0.80 7.02
N ASP A 23 18.93 -0.87 6.42
CA ASP A 23 18.40 -2.07 5.76
C ASP A 23 17.72 -1.76 4.42
N HIS A 24 17.73 -0.49 3.98
CA HIS A 24 17.11 -0.03 2.73
C HIS A 24 15.63 -0.40 2.60
N THR A 25 14.95 -0.65 3.72
CA THR A 25 13.50 -0.82 3.73
C THR A 25 12.82 0.53 3.84
N LEU A 26 11.59 0.61 3.33
CA LEU A 26 10.81 1.83 3.49
C LEU A 26 10.34 1.94 4.94
N ASP A 27 10.46 3.13 5.52
CA ASP A 27 9.85 3.44 6.80
C ASP A 27 8.32 3.45 6.65
N ARG A 28 7.68 2.34 7.05
CA ARG A 28 6.23 2.14 6.93
C ARG A 28 5.45 2.62 8.16
N GLU A 29 6.13 2.92 9.27
CA GLU A 29 5.48 3.44 10.48
C GLU A 29 5.19 4.94 10.34
N SER A 30 6.04 5.65 9.58
CA SER A 30 5.92 7.09 9.36
C SER A 30 4.98 7.49 8.22
N ALA A 31 4.40 6.53 7.50
CA ALA A 31 3.55 6.78 6.33
C ALA A 31 2.17 6.15 6.50
N ASP A 32 1.12 6.89 6.15
CA ASP A 32 -0.26 6.40 6.22
C ASP A 32 -0.46 5.21 5.27
N ALA A 33 -1.09 4.15 5.79
CA ALA A 33 -1.38 2.94 5.01
C ALA A 33 -2.69 3.12 4.24
N VAL A 34 -2.59 3.18 2.91
CA VAL A 34 -3.71 3.33 1.98
C VAL A 34 -3.90 2.03 1.20
N LEU A 35 -5.12 1.74 0.73
CA LEU A 35 -5.33 0.62 -0.18
C LEU A 35 -4.54 0.87 -1.46
N ASP A 36 -3.94 -0.17 -2.03
CA ASP A 36 -3.31 -0.04 -3.33
C ASP A 36 -4.36 0.36 -4.38
N GLU A 37 -4.10 1.44 -5.12
CA GLU A 37 -4.98 2.00 -6.14
C GLU A 37 -5.37 0.97 -7.22
N ILE A 38 -4.51 -0.03 -7.46
CA ILE A 38 -4.81 -1.13 -8.40
C ILE A 38 -5.89 -2.06 -7.82
N ASN A 39 -5.87 -2.29 -6.50
CA ASN A 39 -6.85 -3.14 -5.82
C ASN A 39 -8.20 -2.44 -5.62
N GLU A 40 -8.24 -1.11 -5.61
CA GLU A 40 -9.52 -0.36 -5.56
C GLU A 40 -10.41 -0.71 -6.75
N ARG A 41 -9.83 -0.81 -7.96
CA ARG A 41 -10.58 -1.22 -9.17
C ARG A 41 -11.02 -2.67 -9.15
N ALA A 42 -10.30 -3.55 -8.45
CA ALA A 42 -10.66 -4.95 -8.33
C ALA A 42 -11.78 -5.20 -7.31
N VAL A 43 -12.04 -4.24 -6.41
CA VAL A 43 -13.14 -4.30 -5.44
C VAL A 43 -14.44 -3.69 -6.01
N GLU A 44 -14.34 -2.76 -6.96
CA GLU A 44 -15.49 -2.06 -7.55
C GLU A 44 -16.24 -2.87 -8.62
N GLU A 45 -15.59 -3.80 -9.33
CA GLU A 45 -16.22 -4.71 -10.31
C GLU A 45 -16.64 -6.07 -9.72
#